data_AF-A0A1B2IW38-F1
#
_entry.id   AF-A0A1B2IW38-F1
#
_cell.length_a   1.000
_cell.length_b   1.000
_cell.length_c   1.000
_cell.angle_alpha   90.00
_cell.angle_beta   90.00
_cell.angle_gamma   90.00
#
_symmetry.space_group_name_H-M   'P 1'
#
loop_
_entity.id
_entity.type
_entity.pdbx_description
1 polymer ?
#
loop_
_entity_poly.entity_id
_entity_poly.type
_entity_poly.pdbx_seq_one_letter_code
_entity_poly.pdbx_strand_id
1 'polypeptide(L)'
;MKRLFVKLALTVITILGITVAADTIAQPQTASASTTSYSKVYKVAKAQLGKRYSYGSTGPSSFDCSGFTSYVYKKSAKITTPRTAQAQYNKYAHVSYKNIKKGDLVFFGGSVFGISHVGLYVGSGKMIDAQNRGVVKEAVKAPWWHYVGSARVTSLD
;
A
#
# COMPACT_ATOMS: atom_id res chain seq x y z
N MET A 1 6.96 -69.48 9.18
CA MET A 1 6.16 -69.16 7.97
C MET A 1 4.71 -69.56 8.22
N LYS A 2 3.77 -68.76 7.70
CA LYS A 2 2.30 -68.87 7.73
C LYS A 2 1.62 -68.04 8.83
N ARG A 3 0.63 -67.30 8.35
CA ARG A 3 -0.01 -66.10 8.88
C ARG A 3 -1.36 -66.46 9.51
N LEU A 4 -1.89 -65.49 10.25
CA LEU A 4 -3.25 -64.95 10.14
C LEU A 4 -4.28 -65.37 11.21
N PHE A 5 -5.21 -64.44 11.41
CA PHE A 5 -6.51 -64.49 12.10
C PHE A 5 -6.54 -64.06 13.58
N VAL A 6 -6.67 -62.75 13.80
CA VAL A 6 -7.31 -62.23 15.01
C VAL A 6 -8.77 -61.92 14.67
N LYS A 7 -9.65 -62.55 15.44
CA LYS A 7 -11.11 -62.52 15.32
C LYS A 7 -11.69 -61.23 15.87
N LEU A 8 -12.78 -60.83 15.21
CA LEU A 8 -13.77 -59.85 15.60
C LEU A 8 -14.31 -60.11 17.02
N ALA A 9 -14.36 -59.09 17.87
CA ALA A 9 -15.19 -59.08 19.08
C ALA A 9 -15.92 -57.74 19.17
N LEU A 10 -17.24 -57.85 19.13
CA LEU A 10 -18.23 -56.80 19.22
C LEU A 10 -18.46 -56.46 20.70
N THR A 11 -18.36 -55.18 21.07
CA THR A 11 -18.96 -54.72 22.33
C THR A 11 -19.61 -53.36 22.12
N VAL A 12 -20.94 -53.39 22.09
CA VAL A 12 -21.83 -52.23 22.15
C VAL A 12 -21.80 -51.73 23.60
N ILE A 13 -21.34 -50.50 23.81
CA ILE A 13 -21.48 -49.80 25.08
C ILE A 13 -22.44 -48.64 24.84
N THR A 14 -23.69 -48.85 25.26
CA THR A 14 -24.69 -47.81 25.47
C THR A 14 -24.24 -46.94 26.64
N ILE A 15 -23.94 -45.67 26.39
CA ILE A 15 -23.83 -44.66 27.45
C ILE A 15 -24.83 -43.54 27.16
N LEU A 16 -25.64 -43.33 28.20
CA LEU A 16 -26.62 -42.28 28.45
C LEU A 16 -26.20 -40.91 27.93
N GLY A 17 -27.15 -40.23 27.30
CA GLY A 17 -27.02 -38.85 26.85
C GLY A 17 -26.66 -37.91 27.99
N ILE A 18 -25.57 -37.18 27.78
CA ILE A 18 -25.31 -35.91 28.45
C ILE A 18 -25.59 -34.84 27.40
N THR A 19 -26.70 -34.14 27.52
CA THR A 19 -26.94 -32.90 26.78
C THR A 19 -25.99 -31.84 27.34
N VAL A 20 -24.78 -31.76 26.79
CA VAL A 20 -23.96 -30.57 26.93
C VAL A 20 -24.62 -29.48 26.08
N ALA A 21 -25.23 -28.51 26.76
CA ALA A 21 -25.58 -27.25 26.12
C ALA A 21 -24.29 -26.69 25.51
N ALA A 22 -24.21 -26.66 24.19
CA ALA A 22 -23.14 -25.99 23.49
C ALA A 22 -23.33 -24.48 23.74
N ASP A 23 -22.72 -23.97 24.80
CA ASP A 23 -22.43 -22.55 24.93
C ASP A 23 -21.67 -22.16 23.67
N THR A 24 -22.40 -21.53 22.75
CA THR A 24 -21.81 -20.94 21.55
C THR A 24 -21.02 -19.75 22.03
N ILE A 25 -19.76 -19.98 22.41
CA ILE A 25 -18.78 -18.93 22.59
C ILE A 25 -18.63 -18.31 21.20
N ALA A 26 -19.36 -17.22 20.97
CA ALA A 26 -19.20 -16.38 19.80
C ALA A 26 -17.76 -15.89 19.80
N GLN A 27 -16.93 -16.56 19.00
CA GLN A 27 -15.55 -16.18 18.77
C GLN A 27 -15.57 -14.73 18.26
N PRO A 28 -14.81 -13.80 18.87
CA PRO A 28 -14.75 -12.43 18.38
C PRO A 28 -14.22 -12.49 16.94
N GLN A 29 -15.12 -12.25 15.98
CA GLN A 29 -14.75 -12.04 14.59
C GLN A 29 -13.95 -10.73 14.57
N THR A 30 -12.63 -10.84 14.68
CA THR A 30 -11.71 -9.78 14.29
C THR A 30 -12.00 -9.52 12.81
N ALA A 31 -12.82 -8.51 12.54
CA ALA A 31 -13.01 -7.97 11.21
C ALA A 31 -11.62 -7.77 10.63
N SER A 32 -11.29 -8.50 9.57
CA SER A 32 -10.04 -8.30 8.83
C SER A 32 -10.07 -6.85 8.35
N ALA A 33 -9.38 -5.96 9.07
CA ALA A 33 -9.18 -4.59 8.62
C ALA A 33 -8.64 -4.70 7.21
N SER A 34 -9.38 -4.19 6.23
CA SER A 34 -9.00 -4.23 4.82
C SER A 34 -7.66 -3.51 4.66
N THR A 35 -6.55 -4.24 4.78
CA THR A 35 -5.22 -3.70 4.51
C THR A 35 -5.23 -3.26 3.06
N THR A 36 -5.01 -1.96 2.86
CA THR A 36 -4.84 -1.46 1.50
C THR A 36 -3.58 -2.11 0.96
N SER A 37 -3.71 -2.96 -0.05
CA SER A 37 -2.52 -3.66 -0.54
C SER A 37 -1.61 -2.74 -1.34
N TYR A 38 -0.30 -2.78 -1.06
CA TYR A 38 0.70 -2.09 -1.87
C TYR A 38 0.61 -2.53 -3.35
N SER A 39 0.29 -3.79 -3.61
CA SER A 39 0.10 -4.31 -4.97
C SER A 39 -0.92 -3.50 -5.78
N LYS A 40 -2.02 -3.06 -5.15
CA LYS A 40 -3.06 -2.24 -5.79
C LYS A 40 -2.54 -0.83 -6.09
N VAL A 41 -1.85 -0.22 -5.13
CA VAL A 41 -1.19 1.09 -5.29
C VAL A 41 -0.21 1.05 -6.47
N TYR A 42 0.67 0.06 -6.47
CA TYR A 42 1.67 -0.12 -7.53
C TYR A 42 1.04 -0.40 -8.89
N LYS A 43 0.00 -1.23 -8.97
CA LYS A 43 -0.73 -1.52 -10.22
C LYS A 43 -1.30 -0.24 -10.84
N VAL A 44 -1.96 0.60 -10.04
CA VAL A 44 -2.53 1.87 -10.51
C VAL A 44 -1.43 2.82 -10.96
N ALA A 45 -0.35 2.97 -10.18
CA ALA A 45 0.78 3.83 -10.51
C ALA A 45 1.48 3.39 -11.82
N LYS A 46 1.79 2.09 -11.94
CA LYS A 46 2.46 1.51 -13.11
C LYS A 46 1.65 1.71 -14.39
N ALA A 47 0.32 1.62 -14.31
CA ALA A 47 -0.56 1.86 -15.46
C ALA A 47 -0.53 3.31 -15.99
N GLN A 48 0.11 4.24 -15.27
CA GLN A 48 0.24 5.63 -15.72
C GLN A 48 1.59 5.91 -16.40
N LEU A 49 2.55 4.98 -16.37
CA LEU A 49 3.88 5.18 -16.97
C LEU A 49 3.76 5.59 -18.45
N GLY A 50 4.56 6.59 -18.85
CA GLY A 50 4.58 7.16 -20.19
C GLY A 50 3.53 8.26 -20.45
N LYS A 51 2.55 8.46 -19.56
CA LYS A 51 1.57 9.55 -19.72
C LYS A 51 2.24 10.92 -19.60
N ARG A 52 1.72 11.89 -20.35
CA ARG A 52 2.31 13.23 -20.43
C ARG A 52 2.18 13.98 -19.12
N TYR A 53 3.17 14.82 -18.85
CA TYR A 53 3.05 15.83 -17.81
C TYR A 53 2.26 17.03 -18.32
N SER A 54 1.39 17.54 -17.45
CA SER A 54 0.69 18.80 -17.66
C SER A 54 0.43 19.44 -16.31
N TYR A 55 0.97 20.64 -16.11
CA TYR A 55 0.77 21.41 -14.88
C TYR A 55 -0.72 21.54 -14.55
N GLY A 56 -1.11 21.34 -13.30
CA GLY A 56 -2.50 21.40 -12.87
C GLY A 56 -3.33 20.13 -13.15
N SER A 57 -2.81 19.17 -13.94
CA SER A 57 -3.57 17.98 -14.33
C SER A 57 -3.62 16.90 -13.25
N THR A 58 -4.78 16.25 -13.11
CA THR A 58 -5.07 15.22 -12.08
C THR A 58 -5.49 13.87 -12.67
N GLY A 59 -5.29 13.66 -13.98
CA GLY A 59 -5.61 12.42 -14.68
C GLY A 59 -7.01 12.34 -15.29
N PRO A 60 -7.31 11.22 -15.97
CA PRO A 60 -6.40 10.10 -16.21
C PRO A 60 -5.49 10.30 -17.45
N SER A 61 -5.70 11.31 -18.28
CA SER A 61 -4.98 11.46 -19.56
C SER A 61 -3.57 12.03 -19.42
N SER A 62 -3.37 12.93 -18.45
CA SER A 62 -2.09 13.57 -18.12
C SER A 62 -2.05 13.86 -16.62
N PHE A 63 -0.86 14.18 -16.09
CA PHE A 63 -0.69 14.44 -14.66
C PHE A 63 0.33 15.55 -14.42
N ASP A 64 0.18 16.29 -13.33
CA ASP A 64 1.34 16.82 -12.62
C ASP A 64 1.74 15.90 -11.46
N CYS A 65 2.85 16.20 -10.78
CA CYS A 65 3.42 15.34 -9.74
C CYS A 65 2.43 14.99 -8.62
N SER A 66 1.79 16.03 -8.06
CA SER A 66 0.85 15.88 -6.94
C SER A 66 -0.53 15.39 -7.38
N GLY A 67 -0.94 15.68 -8.62
CA GLY A 67 -2.13 15.12 -9.26
C GLY A 67 -1.98 13.62 -9.52
N PHE A 68 -0.79 13.17 -9.92
CA PHE A 68 -0.45 11.75 -10.08
C PHE A 68 -0.58 10.99 -8.76
N THR A 69 0.09 11.44 -7.70
CA THR A 69 0.02 10.77 -6.38
C THR A 69 -1.40 10.75 -5.85
N SER A 70 -2.15 11.84 -6.04
CA SER A 70 -3.56 11.93 -5.65
C SER A 70 -4.45 10.95 -6.40
N TYR A 71 -4.26 10.84 -7.71
CA TYR A 71 -4.99 9.88 -8.53
C TYR A 71 -4.72 8.44 -8.10
N VAL A 72 -3.44 8.10 -7.87
CA VAL A 72 -3.06 6.75 -7.45
C VAL A 72 -3.78 6.37 -6.16
N TYR A 73 -3.63 7.18 -5.10
CA TYR A 73 -4.23 6.89 -3.80
C TYR A 73 -5.75 6.90 -3.81
N LYS A 74 -6.37 7.82 -4.54
CA LYS A 74 -7.83 7.85 -4.69
C LYS A 74 -8.35 6.58 -5.37
N LYS A 75 -7.66 6.08 -6.40
CA LYS A 75 -8.11 4.90 -7.16
C LYS A 75 -7.78 3.58 -6.47
N SER A 76 -6.62 3.45 -5.83
CA SER A 76 -6.19 2.18 -5.21
C SER A 76 -6.66 2.00 -3.77
N ALA A 77 -6.74 3.09 -3.00
CA ALA A 77 -6.94 3.07 -1.55
C ALA A 77 -8.16 3.87 -1.08
N LYS A 78 -8.86 4.56 -2.00
CA LYS A 78 -9.95 5.50 -1.69
C LYS A 78 -9.53 6.63 -0.74
N ILE A 79 -8.25 6.98 -0.72
CA ILE A 79 -7.71 8.06 0.11
C ILE A 79 -7.65 9.34 -0.72
N THR A 80 -8.27 10.41 -0.20
CA THR A 80 -8.14 11.76 -0.75
C THR A 80 -6.90 12.44 -0.17
N THR A 81 -5.90 12.63 -1.00
CA THR A 81 -4.70 13.42 -0.71
C THR A 81 -4.93 14.89 -1.06
N PRO A 82 -4.22 15.83 -0.40
CA PRO A 82 -4.22 17.23 -0.79
C PRO A 82 -3.73 17.44 -2.22
N ARG A 83 -4.19 18.52 -2.84
CA ARG A 83 -3.91 18.79 -4.26
C ARG A 83 -2.46 19.12 -4.54
N THR A 84 -1.76 19.84 -3.67
CA THR A 84 -0.40 20.34 -3.92
C THR A 84 0.65 19.47 -3.22
N ALA A 85 1.87 19.43 -3.76
CA ALA A 85 2.98 18.68 -3.17
C ALA A 85 3.30 19.16 -1.74
N GLN A 86 3.35 20.48 -1.51
CA GLN A 86 3.53 21.06 -0.18
C GLN A 86 2.42 20.63 0.80
N ALA A 87 1.16 20.63 0.38
CA ALA A 87 0.07 20.23 1.26
C ALA A 87 0.10 18.72 1.56
N GLN A 88 0.53 17.88 0.60
CA GLN A 88 0.76 16.47 0.86
C GLN A 88 1.90 16.26 1.87
N TYR A 89 3.01 17.00 1.74
CA TYR A 89 4.12 16.97 2.68
C TYR A 89 3.68 17.36 4.10
N ASN A 90 2.85 18.39 4.23
CA ASN A 90 2.36 18.87 5.53
C ASN A 90 1.32 17.94 6.18
N LYS A 91 0.54 17.18 5.38
CA LYS A 91 -0.56 16.36 5.89
C LYS A 91 -0.10 15.07 6.58
N TYR A 92 0.95 14.44 6.06
CA TYR A 92 1.28 13.06 6.40
C TYR A 92 2.43 12.97 7.39
N ALA A 93 2.43 11.90 8.19
CA ALA A 93 3.50 11.63 9.14
C ALA A 93 4.83 11.43 8.40
N HIS A 94 5.84 12.22 8.77
CA HIS A 94 7.16 12.13 8.16
C HIS A 94 7.86 10.84 8.57
N VAL A 95 8.62 10.30 7.63
CA VAL A 95 9.39 9.07 7.79
C VAL A 95 10.82 9.38 7.40
N SER A 96 11.78 8.89 8.19
CA SER A 96 13.19 8.96 7.81
C SER A 96 13.44 8.10 6.57
N TYR A 97 14.38 8.50 5.72
CA TYR A 97 14.69 7.72 4.51
C TYR A 97 15.12 6.27 4.82
N LYS A 98 15.72 6.03 6.00
CA LYS A 98 16.08 4.68 6.45
C LYS A 98 14.87 3.78 6.72
N ASN A 99 13.73 4.38 7.07
CA ASN A 99 12.49 3.68 7.42
C ASN A 99 11.43 3.74 6.31
N ILE A 100 11.82 4.20 5.12
CA ILE A 100 10.91 4.36 3.99
C ILE A 100 10.41 3.00 3.50
N LYS A 101 9.12 2.92 3.25
CA LYS A 101 8.43 1.72 2.77
C LYS A 101 7.79 2.01 1.43
N LYS A 102 7.62 0.95 0.63
CA LYS A 102 6.91 1.04 -0.64
C LYS A 102 5.52 1.64 -0.42
N GLY A 103 5.15 2.60 -1.26
CA GLY A 103 3.96 3.42 -1.07
C GLY A 103 4.24 4.77 -0.43
N ASP A 104 5.26 4.95 0.40
CA ASP A 104 5.54 6.28 0.96
C ASP A 104 5.76 7.33 -0.14
N LEU A 105 5.39 8.57 0.15
CA LEU A 105 5.67 9.69 -0.74
C LEU A 105 7.06 10.24 -0.44
N VAL A 106 7.77 10.60 -1.51
CA VAL A 106 9.08 11.29 -1.44
C VAL A 106 8.92 12.70 -2.01
N PHE A 107 9.54 13.67 -1.35
CA PHE A 107 9.33 15.09 -1.62
C PHE A 107 10.64 15.79 -1.90
N PHE A 108 10.59 16.72 -2.85
CA PHE A 108 11.74 17.46 -3.32
C PHE A 108 11.43 18.95 -3.40
N GLY A 109 12.47 19.77 -3.25
CA GLY A 109 12.31 21.21 -3.18
C GLY A 109 13.54 21.92 -2.64
N GLY A 110 13.39 23.22 -2.36
CA GLY A 110 14.46 24.01 -1.74
C GLY A 110 14.52 23.88 -0.22
N SER A 111 13.39 23.58 0.43
CA SER A 111 13.28 23.43 1.88
C SER A 111 11.97 22.73 2.26
N VAL A 112 11.75 22.51 3.56
CA VAL A 112 10.49 21.98 4.10
C VAL A 112 9.27 22.88 3.85
N PHE A 113 9.50 24.17 3.56
CA PHE A 113 8.47 25.15 3.20
C PHE A 113 8.39 25.43 1.69
N GLY A 114 9.25 24.80 0.90
CA GLY A 114 9.40 25.03 -0.53
C GLY A 114 9.41 23.72 -1.32
N ILE A 115 8.45 22.83 -1.04
CA ILE A 115 8.27 21.57 -1.76
C ILE A 115 7.71 21.86 -3.16
N SER A 116 8.49 21.52 -4.18
CA SER A 116 8.15 21.72 -5.59
C SER A 116 7.76 20.44 -6.31
N HIS A 117 8.11 19.27 -5.77
CA HIS A 117 7.84 17.99 -6.42
C HIS A 117 7.53 16.87 -5.43
N VAL A 118 6.79 15.86 -5.88
CA VAL A 118 6.44 14.67 -5.11
C VAL A 118 6.43 13.44 -6.02
N GLY A 119 6.91 12.31 -5.49
CA GLY A 119 6.87 11.00 -6.14
C GLY A 119 6.36 9.91 -5.20
N LEU A 120 5.95 8.78 -5.78
CA LEU A 120 5.55 7.57 -5.07
C LEU A 120 6.74 6.61 -4.97
N TYR A 121 7.23 6.32 -3.76
CA TYR A 121 8.31 5.37 -3.55
C TYR A 121 7.85 3.94 -3.88
N VAL A 122 8.62 3.25 -4.72
CA VAL A 122 8.31 1.87 -5.17
C VAL A 122 9.37 0.85 -4.74
N GLY A 123 10.24 1.23 -3.81
CA GLY A 123 11.29 0.36 -3.28
C GLY A 123 12.61 0.45 -4.03
N SER A 124 13.65 -0.14 -3.45
CA SER A 124 15.01 -0.18 -4.02
C SER A 124 15.57 1.19 -4.43
N GLY A 125 15.28 2.23 -3.63
CA GLY A 125 15.74 3.59 -3.92
C GLY A 125 15.05 4.25 -5.13
N LYS A 126 13.95 3.69 -5.65
CA LYS A 126 13.25 4.19 -6.85
C LYS A 126 11.85 4.73 -6.52
N MET A 127 11.40 5.68 -7.32
CA MET A 127 10.05 6.22 -7.29
C MET A 127 9.38 6.13 -8.66
N ILE A 128 8.05 6.29 -8.68
CA ILE A 128 7.29 6.70 -9.86
C ILE A 128 6.76 8.11 -9.60
N ASP A 129 6.96 9.01 -10.55
CA ASP A 129 6.55 10.41 -10.45
C ASP A 129 6.15 10.95 -11.83
N ALA A 130 5.45 12.08 -11.85
CA ALA A 130 5.08 12.79 -13.08
C ALA A 130 5.89 14.09 -13.16
N GLN A 131 6.76 14.20 -14.16
CA GLN A 131 7.65 15.34 -14.37
C GLN A 131 7.69 15.74 -15.86
N ASN A 132 8.44 16.77 -16.26
CA ASN A 132 8.41 17.33 -17.63
C ASN A 132 8.50 16.31 -18.78
N ARG A 133 9.13 15.15 -18.58
CA ARG A 133 9.23 14.03 -19.54
C ARG A 133 8.15 12.94 -19.41
N GLY A 134 7.08 13.21 -18.66
CA GLY A 134 5.96 12.31 -18.40
C GLY A 134 6.05 11.57 -17.06
N VAL A 135 5.18 10.57 -16.91
CA VAL A 135 5.19 9.66 -15.75
C VAL A 135 6.28 8.61 -15.95
N VAL A 136 7.29 8.60 -15.10
CA VAL A 136 8.47 7.74 -15.24
C VAL A 136 8.79 7.01 -13.96
N LYS A 137 9.70 6.03 -14.05
CA LYS A 137 10.29 5.35 -12.89
C LYS A 137 11.77 5.68 -12.85
N GLU A 138 12.23 6.29 -11.77
CA GLU A 138 13.62 6.73 -11.63
C GLU A 138 14.13 6.62 -10.19
N ALA A 139 15.42 6.94 -9.98
CA ALA A 139 16.03 6.93 -8.66
C ALA A 139 15.60 8.15 -7.84
N VAL A 140 15.29 7.95 -6.55
CA VAL A 140 14.98 9.05 -5.63
C VAL A 140 16.19 9.95 -5.42
N LYS A 141 17.40 9.38 -5.36
CA LYS A 141 18.65 10.11 -5.16
C LYS A 141 19.37 10.38 -6.49
N ALA A 142 18.66 10.84 -7.50
CA ALA A 142 19.29 11.29 -8.74
C ALA A 142 19.93 12.68 -8.53
N PRO A 143 21.01 13.03 -9.26
CA PRO A 143 21.74 14.29 -9.03
C PRO A 143 20.91 15.58 -9.19
N TRP A 144 19.85 15.55 -10.01
CA TRP A 144 18.95 16.68 -10.24
C TRP A 144 17.82 16.79 -9.21
N TRP A 145 17.68 15.80 -8.32
CA TRP A 145 16.64 15.80 -7.30
C TRP A 145 17.18 16.31 -5.96
N HIS A 146 16.61 17.42 -5.50
CA HIS A 146 16.89 17.96 -4.17
C HIS A 146 15.93 17.35 -3.16
N TYR A 147 16.30 16.18 -2.62
CA TYR A 147 15.47 15.45 -1.65
C TYR A 147 15.30 16.25 -0.36
N VAL A 148 14.05 16.45 0.06
CA VAL A 148 13.70 17.15 1.30
C VAL A 148 13.22 16.18 2.37
N GLY A 149 12.36 15.22 2.01
CA GLY A 149 11.80 14.29 2.99
C GLY A 149 10.89 13.24 2.40
N SER A 150 10.37 12.38 3.27
CA SER A 150 9.38 11.36 2.91
C SER A 150 8.27 11.30 3.95
N ALA A 151 7.06 10.90 3.54
CA ALA A 151 5.92 10.78 4.43
C ALA A 151 5.03 9.58 4.10
N ARG A 152 4.37 9.04 5.12
CA ARG A 152 3.51 7.85 5.01
C ARG A 152 2.05 8.23 4.93
N VAL A 153 1.43 7.91 3.80
CA VAL A 153 0.00 8.19 3.56
C VAL A 153 -0.90 7.25 4.35
N THR A 154 -0.54 5.96 4.38
CA THR A 154 -1.28 4.91 5.09
C THR A 154 -0.38 3.67 5.25
N SER A 155 -0.79 2.75 6.12
CA SER A 155 -0.18 1.43 6.24
C SER A 155 -0.64 0.54 5.08
N LEU A 156 0.31 -0.10 4.41
CA LEU A 156 0.09 -1.05 3.33
C LEU A 156 0.70 -2.41 3.73
N ASP A 157 0.12 -3.50 3.21
CA ASP A 157 0.68 -4.85 3.31
C ASP A 157 1.90 -5.09 2.38
#